data_AF-A0A075FUW5-F1
#
_entry.id   AF-A0A075FUW5-F1
#
_cell.length_a   1.000
_cell.length_b   1.000
_cell.length_c   1.000
_cell.angle_alpha   90.00
_cell.angle_beta   90.00
_cell.angle_gamma   90.00
#
_symmetry.space_group_name_H-M   'P 1'
#
loop_
_entity.id
_entity.type
_entity.pdbx_description
1 polymer ?
#
loop_
_entity_poly.entity_id
_entity_poly.type
_entity_poly.pdbx_seq_one_letter_code
_entity_poly.pdbx_strand_id
1 'polypeptide(L)'
;MVSPNDKSIIPPEDMIDHNNANFSQIENIMTIFVAYNQANIQQGTPWDNWPDWELCLTAMNSDIHFEVEEDSNEIKSVREHWLAVMQFIHDSEHIEFDGYAITVNGVHGNTFNFVICFQTEMWGDPMMTKDGEQECFSGIGLAPMPFPHIMPSEIGHSLGPLWVCPEHVPKYGGEQFYCSEGSICISKDIDGPFPLALYSLLNLCIDDTKIWADACARDLELHKILHRREEDWPGGIPEDWEYQ
;
A
#
# COMPACT_ATOMS: atom_id res chain seq x y z
N MET A 1 -16.47 -36.99 21.31
CA MET A 1 -15.77 -36.69 20.05
C MET A 1 -16.66 -35.72 19.30
N VAL A 2 -16.30 -34.44 19.32
CA VAL A 2 -17.03 -33.38 18.60
C VAL A 2 -16.22 -33.13 17.35
N SER A 3 -16.79 -33.38 16.17
CA SER A 3 -16.14 -33.12 14.89
C SER A 3 -15.77 -31.63 14.82
N PRO A 4 -14.54 -31.27 14.40
CA PRO A 4 -14.25 -29.89 14.08
C PRO A 4 -15.12 -29.51 12.87
N ASN A 5 -15.73 -28.33 12.93
CA ASN A 5 -16.65 -27.81 11.91
C ASN A 5 -16.04 -27.90 10.49
N ASP A 6 -16.49 -28.87 9.68
CA ASP A 6 -16.39 -28.78 8.22
C ASP A 6 -17.30 -27.64 7.78
N LYS A 7 -16.77 -26.41 7.73
CA LYS A 7 -17.44 -25.34 6.97
C LYS A 7 -17.35 -25.76 5.50
N SER A 8 -18.48 -26.04 4.86
CA SER A 8 -18.45 -26.41 3.44
C SER A 8 -17.82 -25.28 2.62
N ILE A 9 -16.88 -25.61 1.75
CA ILE A 9 -16.34 -24.69 0.75
C ILE A 9 -17.48 -24.19 -0.12
N ILE A 10 -17.59 -22.88 -0.26
CA ILE A 10 -18.60 -22.22 -1.10
C ILE A 10 -17.96 -21.99 -2.48
N PRO A 11 -18.67 -22.21 -3.60
CA PRO A 11 -18.13 -21.87 -4.91
C PRO A 11 -17.74 -20.38 -5.00
N PRO A 12 -16.57 -20.01 -5.57
CA PRO A 12 -16.16 -18.61 -5.67
C PRO A 12 -17.20 -17.68 -6.31
N GLU A 13 -17.96 -18.18 -7.29
CA GLU A 13 -19.03 -17.47 -7.97
C GLU A 13 -20.16 -17.01 -7.04
N ASP A 14 -20.37 -17.70 -5.93
CA ASP A 14 -21.38 -17.38 -4.93
C ASP A 14 -20.86 -16.41 -3.85
N MET A 15 -19.53 -16.23 -3.77
CA MET A 15 -18.88 -15.30 -2.82
C MET A 15 -18.59 -13.93 -3.43
N ILE A 16 -18.37 -13.87 -4.74
CA ILE A 16 -17.91 -12.69 -5.46
C ILE A 16 -19.10 -12.04 -6.20
N ASP A 17 -19.42 -10.78 -5.90
CA ASP A 17 -20.44 -10.02 -6.65
C ASP A 17 -19.88 -9.47 -7.96
N HIS A 18 -19.89 -10.31 -8.98
CA HIS A 18 -19.43 -9.98 -10.33
C HIS A 18 -20.18 -8.83 -11.02
N ASN A 19 -21.39 -8.49 -10.56
CA ASN A 19 -22.26 -7.53 -11.26
C ASN A 19 -22.17 -6.12 -10.70
N ASN A 20 -21.93 -5.98 -9.38
CA ASN A 20 -21.97 -4.68 -8.73
C ASN A 20 -20.72 -4.34 -7.91
N ALA A 21 -19.81 -5.30 -7.68
CA ALA A 21 -18.58 -5.00 -6.94
C ALA A 21 -17.66 -4.07 -7.74
N ASN A 22 -16.98 -3.18 -7.02
CA ASN A 22 -15.96 -2.32 -7.59
C ASN A 22 -14.58 -2.92 -7.34
N PHE A 23 -14.04 -3.63 -8.33
CA PHE A 23 -12.72 -4.29 -8.26
C PHE A 23 -11.52 -3.33 -8.36
N SER A 24 -11.75 -2.03 -8.16
CA SER A 24 -10.69 -1.08 -7.83
C SER A 24 -10.46 -0.96 -6.32
N GLN A 25 -11.40 -1.46 -5.51
CA GLN A 25 -11.32 -1.50 -4.06
C GLN A 25 -10.56 -2.75 -3.60
N ILE A 26 -9.58 -2.58 -2.71
CA ILE A 26 -8.83 -3.72 -2.17
C ILE A 26 -9.72 -4.69 -1.42
N GLU A 27 -10.77 -4.21 -0.74
CA GLU A 27 -11.75 -5.05 -0.06
C GLU A 27 -12.40 -6.09 -0.99
N ASN A 28 -12.81 -5.64 -2.19
CA ASN A 28 -13.41 -6.52 -3.19
C ASN A 28 -12.38 -7.46 -3.83
N ILE A 29 -11.15 -6.98 -4.04
CA ILE A 29 -10.05 -7.83 -4.53
C ILE A 29 -9.71 -8.91 -3.49
N MET A 30 -9.64 -8.57 -2.20
CA MET A 30 -9.38 -9.52 -1.13
C MET A 30 -10.44 -10.63 -1.09
N THR A 31 -11.71 -10.27 -1.35
CA THR A 31 -12.80 -11.25 -1.45
C THR A 31 -12.53 -12.30 -2.55
N ILE A 32 -11.95 -11.91 -3.69
CA ILE A 32 -11.54 -12.85 -4.75
C ILE A 32 -10.51 -13.85 -4.20
N PHE A 33 -9.42 -13.36 -3.61
CA PHE A 33 -8.35 -14.23 -3.11
C PHE A 33 -8.85 -15.18 -2.00
N VAL A 34 -9.66 -14.68 -1.08
CA VAL A 34 -10.29 -15.46 0.00
C VAL A 34 -11.19 -16.55 -0.58
N ALA A 35 -11.99 -16.24 -1.59
CA ALA A 35 -12.91 -17.20 -2.22
C ALA A 35 -12.17 -18.40 -2.81
N TYR A 36 -11.01 -18.17 -3.45
CA TYR A 36 -10.19 -19.24 -4.03
C TYR A 36 -9.38 -20.01 -2.98
N ASN A 37 -9.01 -19.39 -1.86
CA ASN A 37 -8.14 -19.99 -0.85
C ASN A 37 -8.88 -20.44 0.42
N GLN A 38 -10.21 -20.63 0.36
CA GLN A 38 -11.01 -21.09 1.51
C GLN A 38 -10.47 -22.38 2.15
N ALA A 39 -10.05 -23.35 1.33
CA ALA A 39 -9.50 -24.61 1.83
C ALA A 39 -8.19 -24.37 2.60
N ASN A 40 -7.32 -23.51 2.09
CA ASN A 40 -6.06 -23.12 2.74
C ASN A 40 -6.34 -22.43 4.07
N ILE A 41 -7.30 -21.49 4.10
CA ILE A 41 -7.74 -20.79 5.32
C ILE A 41 -8.26 -21.78 6.37
N GLN A 42 -9.11 -22.73 5.97
CA GLN A 42 -9.66 -23.73 6.90
C GLN A 42 -8.59 -24.68 7.46
N GLN A 43 -7.58 -25.01 6.65
CA GLN A 43 -6.53 -25.95 7.01
C GLN A 43 -5.32 -25.27 7.68
N GLY A 44 -5.23 -23.94 7.62
CA GLY A 44 -4.06 -23.18 8.07
C GLY A 44 -2.81 -23.44 7.21
N THR A 45 -3.00 -23.69 5.91
CA THR A 45 -1.90 -23.88 4.96
C THR A 45 -1.64 -22.59 4.16
N PRO A 46 -0.42 -22.40 3.61
CA PRO A 46 -0.15 -21.28 2.71
C PRO A 46 -1.13 -21.25 1.54
N TRP A 47 -1.51 -20.05 1.09
CA TRP A 47 -2.36 -19.86 -0.08
C TRP A 47 -1.62 -20.25 -1.36
N ASP A 48 -2.25 -21.10 -2.16
CA ASP A 48 -1.67 -21.67 -3.38
C ASP A 48 -2.66 -21.74 -4.55
N ASN A 49 -3.90 -21.25 -4.38
CA ASN A 49 -4.90 -21.23 -5.43
C ASN A 49 -4.99 -19.83 -6.05
N TRP A 50 -4.61 -19.71 -7.32
CA TRP A 50 -4.65 -18.46 -8.07
C TRP A 50 -6.04 -18.21 -8.69
N PRO A 51 -6.63 -17.00 -8.50
CA PRO A 51 -7.97 -16.68 -9.01
C PRO A 51 -7.96 -16.22 -10.47
N ASP A 52 -7.66 -17.12 -11.41
CA ASP A 52 -7.40 -16.82 -12.82
C ASP A 52 -8.32 -15.75 -13.46
N TRP A 53 -9.61 -16.07 -13.61
CA TRP A 53 -10.49 -15.30 -14.50
C TRP A 53 -11.10 -14.07 -13.81
N GLU A 54 -11.30 -14.09 -12.50
CA GLU A 54 -11.81 -12.93 -11.74
C GLU A 54 -10.77 -11.81 -11.72
N LEU A 55 -9.49 -12.12 -11.83
CA LEU A 55 -8.46 -11.09 -11.96
C LEU A 55 -8.59 -10.26 -13.25
N CYS A 56 -9.21 -10.81 -14.30
CA CYS A 56 -9.56 -10.05 -15.51
C CYS A 56 -10.56 -8.90 -15.25
N LEU A 57 -11.25 -8.92 -14.11
CA LEU A 57 -12.19 -7.88 -13.69
C LEU A 57 -11.51 -6.76 -12.89
N THR A 58 -10.23 -6.95 -12.53
CA THR A 58 -9.43 -6.02 -11.73
C THR A 58 -8.50 -5.20 -12.61
N ALA A 59 -7.86 -4.20 -12.02
CA ALA A 59 -6.78 -3.47 -12.67
C ALA A 59 -5.38 -4.08 -12.44
N MET A 60 -5.29 -5.29 -11.88
CA MET A 60 -4.00 -6.00 -11.73
C MET A 60 -3.38 -6.29 -13.10
N ASN A 61 -2.06 -6.40 -13.16
CA ASN A 61 -1.32 -6.65 -14.39
C ASN A 61 -1.90 -7.85 -15.17
N SER A 62 -2.26 -7.65 -16.44
CA SER A 62 -2.84 -8.70 -17.29
C SER A 62 -1.90 -9.86 -17.56
N ASP A 63 -0.59 -9.65 -17.50
CA ASP A 63 0.40 -10.68 -17.76
C ASP A 63 0.36 -11.80 -16.71
N ILE A 64 -0.21 -11.53 -15.54
CA ILE A 64 -0.32 -12.51 -14.44
C ILE A 64 -1.73 -13.06 -14.26
N HIS A 65 -2.72 -12.67 -15.07
CA HIS A 65 -4.11 -13.09 -14.87
C HIS A 65 -4.28 -14.60 -14.92
N PHE A 66 -3.76 -15.27 -15.96
CA PHE A 66 -3.96 -16.71 -16.16
C PHE A 66 -2.72 -17.52 -15.86
N GLU A 67 -2.84 -18.62 -15.11
CA GLU A 67 -1.78 -19.61 -14.98
C GLU A 67 -1.61 -20.43 -16.26
N VAL A 68 -0.43 -20.38 -16.87
CA VAL A 68 -0.05 -21.26 -17.97
C VAL A 68 1.25 -22.01 -17.67
N GLU A 69 1.35 -23.28 -18.08
CA GLU A 69 2.51 -24.12 -17.76
C GLU A 69 3.84 -23.51 -18.25
N GLU A 70 3.79 -22.83 -19.39
CA GLU A 70 4.93 -22.21 -20.06
C GLU A 70 5.37 -20.87 -19.46
N ASP A 71 4.68 -20.37 -18.42
CA ASP A 71 5.03 -19.10 -17.79
C ASP A 71 6.48 -19.09 -17.30
N SER A 72 7.12 -17.93 -17.46
CA SER A 72 8.46 -17.70 -16.96
C SER A 72 8.49 -17.84 -15.44
N ASN A 73 9.66 -18.16 -14.88
CA ASN A 73 9.83 -18.21 -13.43
C ASN A 73 9.54 -16.85 -12.76
N GLU A 74 9.74 -15.74 -13.49
CA GLU A 74 9.43 -14.40 -13.01
C GLU A 74 7.93 -14.21 -12.83
N ILE A 75 7.11 -14.57 -13.82
CA ILE A 75 5.64 -14.48 -13.75
C ILE A 75 5.11 -15.38 -12.62
N LYS A 76 5.59 -16.62 -12.53
CA LYS A 76 5.23 -17.55 -11.44
C LYS A 76 5.56 -16.97 -10.07
N SER A 77 6.76 -16.42 -9.90
CA SER A 77 7.18 -15.80 -8.65
C SER A 77 6.35 -14.56 -8.30
N VAL A 78 5.92 -13.76 -9.28
CA VAL A 78 5.03 -12.62 -9.02
C VAL A 78 3.67 -13.09 -8.49
N ARG A 79 3.09 -14.16 -9.04
CA ARG A 79 1.85 -14.75 -8.50
C ARG A 79 2.03 -15.28 -7.08
N GLU A 80 3.12 -15.99 -6.81
CA GLU A 80 3.48 -16.45 -5.47
C GLU A 80 3.59 -15.28 -4.47
N HIS A 81 4.24 -14.18 -4.88
CA HIS A 81 4.32 -12.98 -4.03
C HIS A 81 2.95 -12.34 -3.79
N TRP A 82 2.07 -12.30 -4.79
CA TRP A 82 0.71 -11.80 -4.62
C TRP A 82 -0.10 -12.67 -3.66
N LEU A 83 -0.04 -13.99 -3.79
CA LEU A 83 -0.69 -14.91 -2.84
C LEU A 83 -0.15 -14.70 -1.42
N ALA A 84 1.17 -14.58 -1.27
CA ALA A 84 1.80 -14.36 0.03
C ALA A 84 1.39 -13.03 0.67
N VAL A 85 1.37 -11.93 -0.08
CA VAL A 85 0.99 -10.62 0.48
C VAL A 85 -0.50 -10.53 0.77
N MET A 86 -1.37 -11.10 -0.06
CA MET A 86 -2.81 -11.12 0.20
C MET A 86 -3.14 -11.99 1.42
N GLN A 87 -2.50 -13.15 1.54
CA GLN A 87 -2.59 -13.97 2.75
C GLN A 87 -2.12 -13.18 3.98
N PHE A 88 -0.97 -12.49 3.88
CA PHE A 88 -0.44 -11.70 4.98
C PHE A 88 -1.39 -10.58 5.41
N ILE A 89 -2.02 -9.88 4.46
CA ILE A 89 -3.03 -8.86 4.75
C ILE A 89 -4.24 -9.50 5.44
N HIS A 90 -4.74 -10.63 4.93
CA HIS A 90 -5.90 -11.33 5.49
C HIS A 90 -5.65 -11.84 6.91
N ASP A 91 -4.48 -12.42 7.17
CA ASP A 91 -4.16 -13.08 8.44
C ASP A 91 -3.73 -12.08 9.54
N SER A 92 -3.41 -10.83 9.18
CA SER A 92 -2.88 -9.83 10.11
C SER A 92 -3.99 -9.13 10.91
N GLU A 93 -3.89 -9.17 12.24
CA GLU A 93 -4.75 -8.37 13.12
C GLU A 93 -4.41 -6.87 13.11
N HIS A 94 -3.31 -6.49 12.48
CA HIS A 94 -2.85 -5.11 12.40
C HIS A 94 -3.34 -4.38 11.14
N ILE A 95 -3.93 -5.09 10.18
CA ILE A 95 -4.29 -4.50 8.89
C ILE A 95 -5.81 -4.48 8.76
N GLU A 96 -6.34 -3.30 8.50
CA GLU A 96 -7.75 -3.07 8.21
C GLU A 96 -7.86 -2.44 6.82
N PHE A 97 -8.98 -2.67 6.15
CA PHE A 97 -9.28 -2.01 4.89
C PHE A 97 -10.74 -1.57 4.85
N ASP A 98 -10.97 -0.38 4.27
CA ASP A 98 -12.30 0.19 4.03
C ASP A 98 -12.36 0.70 2.59
N GLY A 99 -13.04 -0.07 1.72
CA GLY A 99 -13.08 0.16 0.29
C GLY A 99 -11.68 0.18 -0.34
N TYR A 100 -11.13 1.37 -0.55
CA TYR A 100 -9.82 1.58 -1.20
C TYR A 100 -8.65 1.68 -0.23
N ALA A 101 -8.91 2.13 1.00
CA ALA A 101 -7.87 2.48 1.94
C ALA A 101 -7.42 1.27 2.73
N ILE A 102 -6.12 1.13 2.90
CA ILE A 102 -5.49 0.23 3.85
C ILE A 102 -5.07 1.07 5.05
N THR A 103 -5.45 0.61 6.25
CA THR A 103 -4.97 1.14 7.52
C THR A 103 -4.13 0.07 8.21
N VAL A 104 -2.94 0.44 8.64
CA VAL A 104 -2.02 -0.43 9.38
C VAL A 104 -1.83 0.12 10.78
N ASN A 105 -2.17 -0.69 11.78
CA ASN A 105 -2.02 -0.40 13.20
C ASN A 105 -0.65 -0.88 13.68
N GLY A 106 0.27 0.05 13.87
CA GLY A 106 1.61 -0.22 14.37
C GLY A 106 1.61 -0.79 15.79
N VAL A 107 2.60 -1.64 16.10
CA VAL A 107 2.71 -2.29 17.43
C VAL A 107 2.97 -1.32 18.58
N HIS A 108 3.36 -0.08 18.28
CA HIS A 108 3.57 0.99 19.27
C HIS A 108 2.45 2.04 19.29
N GLY A 109 1.33 1.78 18.59
CA GLY A 109 0.09 2.55 18.69
C GLY A 109 -0.07 3.67 17.66
N ASN A 110 0.86 3.84 16.73
CA ASN A 110 0.64 4.73 15.59
C ASN A 110 -0.14 4.01 14.49
N THR A 111 -0.84 4.78 13.67
CA THR A 111 -1.55 4.24 12.50
C THR A 111 -0.97 4.82 11.23
N PHE A 112 -0.93 4.00 10.18
CA PHE A 112 -0.49 4.36 8.84
C PHE A 112 -1.61 4.08 7.86
N ASN A 113 -1.80 4.96 6.87
CA ASN A 113 -2.84 4.77 5.87
C ASN A 113 -2.35 5.10 4.46
N PHE A 114 -2.80 4.32 3.49
CA PHE A 114 -2.49 4.51 2.08
C PHE A 114 -3.48 3.74 1.21
N VAL A 115 -3.48 4.02 -0.10
CA VAL A 115 -4.26 3.28 -1.10
C VAL A 115 -3.31 2.56 -2.06
N ILE A 116 -3.78 1.45 -2.63
CA ILE A 116 -3.06 0.72 -3.68
C ILE A 116 -3.61 1.07 -5.04
N CYS A 117 -2.70 1.40 -5.96
CA CYS A 117 -2.97 1.44 -7.38
C CYS A 117 -2.52 0.17 -8.07
N PHE A 118 -3.46 -0.76 -8.30
CA PHE A 118 -3.18 -2.03 -8.97
C PHE A 118 -2.73 -1.84 -10.44
N GLN A 119 -3.26 -0.83 -11.14
CA GLN A 119 -2.91 -0.57 -12.54
C GLN A 119 -1.46 -0.13 -12.72
N THR A 120 -0.99 0.76 -11.84
CA THR A 120 0.38 1.31 -11.92
C THR A 120 1.34 0.63 -10.96
N GLU A 121 0.83 -0.29 -10.14
CA GLU A 121 1.59 -0.99 -9.10
C GLU A 121 2.35 0.00 -8.20
N MET A 122 1.59 0.94 -7.63
CA MET A 122 2.07 1.96 -6.70
C MET A 122 1.16 2.06 -5.48
N TRP A 123 1.66 2.60 -4.38
CA TRP A 123 0.84 3.09 -3.27
C TRP A 123 0.95 4.61 -3.18
N GLY A 124 0.02 5.23 -2.46
CA GLY A 124 0.09 6.66 -2.15
C GLY A 124 -0.97 7.09 -1.14
N ASP A 125 -0.91 8.36 -0.77
CA ASP A 125 -1.94 8.99 0.04
C ASP A 125 -3.27 9.01 -0.75
N PRO A 126 -4.42 8.70 -0.12
CA PRO A 126 -5.74 8.97 -0.70
C PRO A 126 -5.98 10.48 -0.90
N MET A 127 -5.26 11.12 -1.82
CA MET A 127 -5.64 12.43 -2.32
C MET A 127 -6.87 12.25 -3.22
N MET A 128 -8.01 12.68 -2.67
CA MET A 128 -9.36 12.84 -3.23
C MET A 128 -10.41 11.80 -2.76
N THR A 129 -11.43 12.34 -2.08
CA THR A 129 -12.72 11.73 -1.75
C THR A 129 -13.56 11.45 -3.01
N LYS A 130 -14.64 10.66 -2.88
CA LYS A 130 -15.64 10.33 -3.93
C LYS A 130 -16.04 11.50 -4.85
N ASP A 131 -16.04 12.75 -4.35
CA ASP A 131 -16.41 13.93 -5.13
C ASP A 131 -15.33 14.36 -6.17
N GLY A 132 -14.05 14.08 -5.91
CA GLY A 132 -12.95 14.35 -6.85
C GLY A 132 -12.90 13.42 -8.05
N GLU A 133 -13.51 12.24 -7.94
CA GLU A 133 -13.65 11.23 -9.00
C GLU A 133 -14.49 11.77 -10.18
N GLN A 134 -15.46 12.65 -9.90
CA GLN A 134 -16.45 13.12 -10.88
C GLN A 134 -16.01 14.38 -11.63
N GLU A 135 -15.26 15.29 -10.98
CA GLU A 135 -14.87 16.58 -11.57
C GLU A 135 -13.74 16.47 -12.60
N CYS A 136 -12.69 15.66 -12.33
CA CYS A 136 -11.48 15.63 -13.17
C CYS A 136 -11.69 15.05 -14.59
N PHE A 137 -12.71 14.21 -14.81
CA PHE A 137 -12.91 13.50 -16.08
C PHE A 137 -14.07 14.05 -16.94
N SER A 138 -14.79 15.05 -16.45
CA SER A 138 -15.95 15.65 -17.14
C SER A 138 -15.60 16.42 -18.42
N GLY A 139 -14.32 16.76 -18.65
CA GLY A 139 -13.89 17.62 -19.76
C GLY A 139 -13.04 16.98 -20.86
N ILE A 140 -12.58 15.73 -20.71
CA ILE A 140 -11.49 15.18 -21.56
C ILE A 140 -11.96 14.05 -22.50
N GLY A 141 -13.22 13.59 -22.41
CA GLY A 141 -13.76 12.57 -23.32
C GLY A 141 -13.07 11.19 -23.25
N LEU A 142 -12.19 10.99 -22.27
CA LEU A 142 -11.63 9.71 -21.87
C LEU A 142 -12.57 9.10 -20.83
N ALA A 143 -12.74 7.76 -20.87
CA ALA A 143 -13.42 7.06 -19.78
C ALA A 143 -12.70 7.42 -18.45
N PRO A 144 -13.44 7.69 -17.36
CA PRO A 144 -12.84 8.07 -16.08
C PRO A 144 -11.76 7.06 -15.69
N MET A 145 -10.54 7.52 -15.40
CA MET A 145 -9.55 6.66 -14.76
C MET A 145 -10.08 6.35 -13.36
N PRO A 146 -10.17 5.09 -12.93
CA PRO A 146 -10.77 4.71 -11.65
C PRO A 146 -9.89 5.03 -10.43
N PHE A 147 -8.98 6.00 -10.54
CA PHE A 147 -7.96 6.27 -9.52
C PHE A 147 -8.20 7.57 -8.75
N PRO A 148 -8.05 7.58 -7.41
CA PRO A 148 -7.66 8.80 -6.71
C PRO A 148 -6.30 9.26 -7.26
N HIS A 149 -6.11 10.57 -7.33
CA HIS A 149 -4.80 11.15 -7.65
C HIS A 149 -3.85 10.82 -6.51
N ILE A 150 -3.24 9.63 -6.56
CA ILE A 150 -2.24 9.24 -5.56
C ILE A 150 -1.03 10.15 -5.74
N MET A 151 -0.60 10.79 -4.66
CA MET A 151 0.78 11.22 -4.56
C MET A 151 1.60 9.94 -4.35
N PRO A 152 2.31 9.45 -5.38
CA PRO A 152 2.92 8.13 -5.31
C PRO A 152 3.93 8.13 -4.18
N SER A 153 4.07 6.98 -3.52
CA SER A 153 4.98 6.77 -2.39
C SER A 153 4.57 7.41 -1.07
N GLU A 154 3.50 8.21 -1.01
CA GLU A 154 3.06 8.82 0.25
C GLU A 154 2.27 7.84 1.12
N ILE A 155 2.54 7.87 2.42
CA ILE A 155 1.84 7.09 3.45
C ILE A 155 1.44 8.05 4.54
N GLY A 156 0.14 8.25 4.73
CA GLY A 156 -0.39 9.06 5.83
C GLY A 156 -0.13 8.40 7.18
N HIS A 157 -0.03 9.19 8.24
CA HIS A 157 0.16 8.67 9.60
C HIS A 157 -0.59 9.46 10.69
N SER A 158 -0.77 8.84 11.85
CA SER A 158 -1.55 9.40 12.97
C SER A 158 -0.99 10.68 13.61
N LEU A 159 0.32 10.95 13.49
CA LEU A 159 0.95 12.08 14.21
C LEU A 159 0.67 13.47 13.61
N GLY A 160 0.21 13.55 12.35
CA GLY A 160 0.08 14.83 11.64
C GLY A 160 1.42 15.55 11.40
N PRO A 161 1.42 16.77 10.83
CA PRO A 161 2.64 17.53 10.58
C PRO A 161 3.25 18.08 11.87
N LEU A 162 4.54 18.45 11.83
CA LEU A 162 5.31 18.96 12.98
C LEU A 162 5.26 17.99 14.16
N TRP A 163 5.45 16.70 13.88
CA TRP A 163 5.32 15.65 14.87
C TRP A 163 6.53 15.56 15.82
N VAL A 164 6.27 15.07 17.03
CA VAL A 164 7.28 14.62 17.99
C VAL A 164 7.55 13.14 17.73
N CYS A 165 8.82 12.76 17.61
CA CYS A 165 9.18 11.37 17.35
C CYS A 165 8.66 10.46 18.48
N PRO A 166 8.00 9.34 18.17
CA PRO A 166 7.53 8.41 19.20
C PRO A 166 8.64 7.93 20.13
N GLU A 167 8.34 7.88 21.43
CA GLU A 167 9.30 7.58 22.52
C GLU A 167 10.07 6.26 22.34
N HIS A 168 9.47 5.26 21.69
CA HIS A 168 10.09 3.96 21.49
C HIS A 168 11.17 3.97 20.40
N VAL A 169 11.26 5.03 19.59
CA VAL A 169 12.21 5.12 18.49
C VAL A 169 13.61 5.42 19.03
N PRO A 170 14.60 4.53 18.82
CA PRO A 170 15.94 4.75 19.33
C PRO A 170 16.58 6.03 18.79
N LYS A 171 17.32 6.73 19.65
CA LYS A 171 18.05 7.98 19.39
C LYS A 171 17.19 9.23 19.20
N TYR A 172 15.97 9.11 18.69
CA TYR A 172 15.13 10.26 18.31
C TYR A 172 13.88 10.41 19.17
N GLY A 173 13.48 9.38 19.92
CA GLY A 173 12.24 9.40 20.70
C GLY A 173 12.13 10.62 21.62
N GLY A 174 10.98 11.29 21.54
CA GLY A 174 10.68 12.52 22.28
C GLY A 174 11.24 13.81 21.64
N GLU A 175 12.02 13.73 20.57
CA GLU A 175 12.52 14.91 19.86
C GLU A 175 11.47 15.51 18.91
N GLN A 176 11.41 16.84 18.86
CA GLN A 176 10.53 17.59 17.97
C GLN A 176 11.20 17.80 16.61
N PHE A 177 10.48 17.47 15.54
CA PHE A 177 10.91 17.69 14.15
C PHE A 177 10.04 18.79 13.52
N TYR A 178 10.67 19.66 12.71
CA TYR A 178 10.04 20.93 12.26
C TYR A 178 9.84 21.01 10.74
N CYS A 179 10.46 20.11 9.97
CA CYS A 179 10.25 19.99 8.53
C CYS A 179 9.28 18.84 8.20
N SER A 180 8.63 18.28 9.22
CA SER A 180 7.93 17.01 9.12
C SER A 180 6.46 17.19 8.72
N GLU A 181 6.02 16.43 7.72
CA GLU A 181 4.68 16.52 7.12
C GLU A 181 3.73 15.50 7.76
N GLY A 182 2.45 15.51 7.33
CA GLY A 182 1.43 14.54 7.76
C GLY A 182 1.50 13.20 7.01
N SER A 183 2.43 13.07 6.08
CA SER A 183 2.72 11.85 5.32
C SER A 183 4.22 11.56 5.32
N ILE A 184 4.56 10.29 5.12
CA ILE A 184 5.92 9.81 4.93
C ILE A 184 6.05 9.31 3.49
N CYS A 185 7.01 9.84 2.75
CA CYS A 185 7.34 9.36 1.41
C CYS A 185 8.27 8.12 1.48
N ILE A 186 7.77 6.98 1.01
CA ILE A 186 8.50 5.71 0.88
C ILE A 186 8.19 5.14 -0.51
N SER A 187 9.16 5.16 -1.40
CA SER A 187 9.00 4.60 -2.74
C SER A 187 9.34 3.12 -2.78
N LYS A 188 8.68 2.37 -3.66
CA LYS A 188 9.12 1.02 -4.02
C LYS A 188 10.45 1.08 -4.77
N ASP A 189 11.19 -0.03 -4.73
CA ASP A 189 12.31 -0.23 -5.65
C ASP A 189 11.82 -0.25 -7.11
N ILE A 190 12.54 0.42 -8.00
CA ILE A 190 12.15 0.59 -9.42
C ILE A 190 12.00 -0.78 -10.09
N ASP A 191 12.96 -1.67 -9.86
CA ASP A 191 13.05 -2.98 -10.52
C ASP A 191 12.41 -4.12 -9.70
N GLY A 192 11.89 -3.84 -8.50
CA GLY A 192 11.31 -4.84 -7.61
C GLY A 192 9.84 -5.18 -7.95
N PRO A 193 9.41 -6.44 -7.77
CA PRO A 193 8.01 -6.82 -7.93
C PRO A 193 7.17 -6.13 -6.86
N PHE A 194 6.08 -5.49 -7.29
CA PHE A 194 5.20 -4.73 -6.41
C PHE A 194 4.67 -5.47 -5.19
N PRO A 195 4.15 -6.71 -5.28
CA PRO A 195 3.65 -7.43 -4.09
C PRO A 195 4.72 -7.62 -3.00
N LEU A 196 5.99 -7.77 -3.37
CA LEU A 196 7.10 -7.89 -2.40
C LEU A 196 7.41 -6.54 -1.73
N ALA A 197 7.37 -5.45 -2.51
CA ALA A 197 7.54 -4.10 -1.98
C ALA A 197 6.39 -3.73 -1.03
N LEU A 198 5.16 -4.09 -1.39
CA LEU A 198 3.98 -3.94 -0.54
C LEU A 198 4.11 -4.74 0.76
N TYR A 199 4.52 -6.00 0.69
CA TYR A 199 4.78 -6.82 1.88
C TYR A 199 5.80 -6.17 2.83
N SER A 200 6.87 -5.63 2.26
CA SER A 200 7.91 -4.92 3.02
C SER A 200 7.38 -3.65 3.68
N LEU A 201 6.57 -2.87 2.94
CA LEU A 201 5.91 -1.67 3.47
C LEU A 201 4.98 -2.01 4.63
N LEU A 202 4.14 -3.02 4.49
CA LEU A 202 3.20 -3.42 5.54
C LEU A 202 3.95 -3.83 6.82
N ASN A 203 5.02 -4.63 6.69
CA ASN A 203 5.85 -5.01 7.85
C ASN A 203 6.55 -3.79 8.48
N LEU A 204 7.00 -2.84 7.67
CA LEU A 204 7.62 -1.60 8.14
C LEU A 204 6.63 -0.73 8.94
N CYS A 205 5.36 -0.66 8.50
CA CYS A 205 4.28 0.00 9.22
C CYS A 205 3.90 -0.74 10.51
N ILE A 206 3.83 -2.08 10.49
CA ILE A 206 3.50 -2.90 11.67
C ILE A 206 4.59 -2.77 12.74
N ASP A 207 5.88 -2.88 12.36
CA ASP A 207 7.03 -2.69 13.26
C ASP A 207 6.99 -1.33 13.96
N ASP A 208 6.45 -0.31 13.27
CA ASP A 208 6.19 1.02 13.81
C ASP A 208 7.43 1.67 14.42
N THR A 209 8.65 1.22 14.12
CA THR A 209 9.88 1.78 14.72
C THR A 209 10.81 2.26 13.65
N LYS A 210 11.15 1.38 12.70
CA LYS A 210 12.09 1.69 11.63
C LYS A 210 11.58 2.81 10.72
N ILE A 211 10.27 2.85 10.46
CA ILE A 211 9.66 3.89 9.62
C ILE A 211 9.90 5.30 10.17
N TRP A 212 9.75 5.48 11.48
CA TRP A 212 10.02 6.74 12.16
C TRP A 212 11.50 7.05 12.24
N ALA A 213 12.35 6.05 12.51
CA ALA A 213 13.79 6.26 12.53
C ALA A 213 14.30 6.78 11.18
N ASP A 214 13.82 6.20 10.07
CA ASP A 214 14.17 6.65 8.72
C ASP A 214 13.57 8.03 8.42
N ALA A 215 12.34 8.32 8.87
CA ALA A 215 11.72 9.64 8.73
C ALA A 215 12.47 10.74 9.50
N CYS A 216 12.87 10.50 10.75
CA CYS A 216 13.67 11.41 11.56
C CYS A 216 15.02 11.72 10.90
N ALA A 217 15.70 10.69 10.38
CA ALA A 217 16.98 10.86 9.71
C ALA A 217 16.87 11.74 8.45
N ARG A 218 15.79 11.59 7.67
CA ARG A 218 15.52 12.44 6.50
C ARG A 218 15.21 13.88 6.89
N ASP A 219 14.39 14.09 7.91
CA ASP A 219 14.04 15.43 8.40
C ASP A 219 15.29 16.20 8.88
N LEU A 220 16.19 15.54 9.62
CA LEU A 220 17.45 16.15 10.05
C LEU A 220 18.34 16.54 8.88
N GLU A 221 18.40 15.73 7.83
CA GLU A 221 19.20 16.06 6.66
C GLU A 221 18.58 17.22 5.89
N LEU A 222 17.26 17.23 5.73
CA LEU A 222 16.54 18.35 5.11
C LEU A 222 16.75 19.64 5.92
N HIS A 223 16.65 19.59 7.24
CA HIS A 223 16.89 20.73 8.11
C HIS A 223 18.31 21.30 7.94
N LYS A 224 19.34 20.44 7.86
CA LYS A 224 20.72 20.86 7.58
C LYS A 224 20.88 21.47 6.19
N ILE A 225 20.19 20.94 5.18
CA ILE A 225 20.21 21.49 3.82
C ILE A 225 19.57 22.88 3.81
N LEU A 226 18.42 23.04 4.47
CA LEU A 226 17.72 24.33 4.57
C LEU A 226 18.56 25.36 5.33
N HIS A 227 19.18 24.98 6.45
CA HIS A 227 20.06 25.87 7.21
C HIS A 227 21.27 26.32 6.38
N ARG A 228 21.94 25.40 5.68
CA ARG A 228 23.05 25.75 4.77
C ARG A 228 22.60 26.71 3.67
N ARG A 229 21.44 26.44 3.06
CA ARG A 229 20.88 27.31 2.02
C ARG A 229 20.57 28.71 2.54
N GLU A 230 20.08 28.83 3.77
CA GLU A 230 19.82 30.12 4.42
C GLU A 230 21.13 30.87 4.74
N GLU A 231 22.19 30.16 5.15
CA GLU A 231 23.52 30.75 5.36
C GLU A 231 24.17 31.22 4.04
N ASP A 232 24.11 30.40 3.00
CA ASP A 232 24.72 30.66 1.70
C ASP A 232 23.95 31.71 0.90
N TRP A 233 22.61 31.72 1.02
CA TRP A 233 21.71 32.61 0.28
C TRP A 233 20.58 33.18 1.17
N PRO A 234 20.90 34.08 2.13
CA PRO A 234 19.93 34.63 3.08
C PRO A 234 18.83 35.51 2.43
N GLY A 235 19.02 35.91 1.16
CA GLY A 235 18.04 36.66 0.37
C GLY A 235 17.20 35.80 -0.59
N GLY A 236 17.35 34.48 -0.54
CA GLY A 236 16.75 33.54 -1.50
C GLY A 236 17.78 33.01 -2.51
N ILE A 237 17.54 31.79 -2.98
CA ILE A 237 18.42 31.07 -3.90
C ILE A 237 18.39 31.77 -5.28
N PRO A 238 19.55 32.18 -5.84
CA PRO A 238 19.64 32.70 -7.21
C PRO A 238 19.11 31.69 -8.23
N GLU A 239 18.44 32.15 -9.29
CA GLU A 239 17.87 31.24 -10.31
C GLU A 239 18.90 30.36 -11.02
N ASP A 240 20.18 30.71 -10.99
CA ASP A 240 21.30 30.05 -11.69
C ASP A 240 22.24 29.24 -10.79
N TRP A 241 21.90 29.04 -9.52
CA TRP A 241 22.77 28.40 -8.51
C TRP A 241 23.26 26.99 -8.88
N GLU A 242 22.50 26.23 -9.68
CA GLU A 242 22.87 24.88 -10.14
C GLU A 242 24.00 24.87 -11.19
N TYR A 243 24.40 26.04 -11.70
CA TYR A 243 25.40 26.20 -12.77
C TYR A 243 26.66 26.97 -12.34
N GLN A 244 26.85 27.23 -11.04
CA GLN A 244 28.02 27.91 -10.44
C GLN A 244 29.00 26.92 -9.82
#